data_AF-A0A9X9L9K9-F1
#
_entry.id   AF-A0A9X9L9K9-F1
#
_cell.length_a   1.000
_cell.length_b   1.000
_cell.length_c   1.000
_cell.angle_alpha   90.00
_cell.angle_beta   90.00
_cell.angle_gamma   90.00
#
_symmetry.space_group_name_H-M   'P 1'
#
loop_
_entity.id
_entity.type
_entity.pdbx_description
1 polymer ?
#
loop_
_entity_poly.entity_id
_entity_poly.type
_entity_poly.pdbx_seq_one_letter_code
_entity_poly.pdbx_strand_id
1 'polypeptide(L)'
;MIKSINLPVDGPVDGEDINVLGEINKSPSGNVRQEKFIRLSRSVRQVFCAQPLRRFIHGFCLFQEEFELWLFDRSGAYGSGLLSIVDDKEIFIRAISSYLLMSDEELGRDMSILQKGEDKFVQFRKSGNIEGSSYEIKSKPLVQAMGLFDRSITSYETKDESTVIKYSWISSEKDT
;
A
#
# COMPACT_ATOMS: atom_id res chain seq x y z
N MET A 1 4.60 22.45 17.16
CA MET A 1 4.54 23.23 15.90
C MET A 1 4.55 22.22 14.76
N ILE A 2 3.36 21.81 14.28
CA ILE A 2 3.26 20.85 13.18
C ILE A 2 3.58 21.62 11.89
N LYS A 3 4.71 21.29 11.25
CA LYS A 3 5.09 21.83 9.94
C LYS A 3 4.02 21.41 8.93
N SER A 4 3.60 22.33 8.08
CA SER A 4 2.66 22.06 7.00
C SER A 4 3.15 20.89 6.14
N ILE A 5 2.32 19.86 6.00
CA ILE A 5 2.52 18.83 4.99
C ILE A 5 2.11 19.47 3.66
N ASN A 6 3.11 19.82 2.84
CA ASN A 6 2.86 20.28 1.48
C ASN A 6 2.34 19.08 0.67
N LEU A 7 1.02 18.94 0.57
CA LEU A 7 0.41 18.01 -0.37
C LEU A 7 0.50 18.63 -1.77
N PRO A 8 1.10 17.96 -2.76
CA PRO A 8 1.08 18.43 -4.14
C PRO A 8 -0.38 18.57 -4.58
N VAL A 9 -0.74 19.78 -4.99
CA VAL A 9 -2.01 20.10 -5.62
C VAL A 9 -1.93 19.64 -7.08
N ASP A 10 -2.78 18.69 -7.46
CA ASP A 10 -3.14 18.33 -8.85
C ASP A 10 -2.00 18.08 -9.86
N GLY A 11 -0.92 17.40 -9.44
CA GLY A 11 0.01 16.73 -10.34
C GLY A 11 -0.16 15.21 -10.29
N PRO A 12 0.22 14.43 -11.32
CA PRO A 12 0.34 12.98 -11.16
C PRO A 12 1.40 12.73 -10.08
N VAL A 13 0.94 12.43 -8.86
CA VAL A 13 1.83 11.98 -7.79
C VAL A 13 2.36 10.62 -8.24
N ASP A 14 3.67 10.53 -8.38
CA ASP A 14 4.29 9.24 -8.64
C ASP A 14 3.99 8.33 -7.45
N GLY A 15 3.31 7.22 -7.71
CA GLY A 15 2.75 6.37 -6.67
C GLY A 15 3.81 5.65 -5.83
N GLU A 16 5.09 5.73 -6.20
CA GLU A 16 6.22 5.04 -5.58
C GLU A 16 6.42 5.40 -4.09
N ASP A 17 6.15 6.65 -3.70
CA ASP A 17 6.40 7.15 -2.34
C ASP A 17 5.15 7.33 -1.48
N ILE A 18 3.99 6.85 -1.94
CA ILE A 18 2.73 6.97 -1.22
C ILE A 18 2.60 5.89 -0.13
N ASN A 19 2.42 6.32 1.12
CA ASN A 19 2.22 5.41 2.26
C ASN A 19 0.77 5.34 2.75
N VAL A 20 0.03 6.45 2.70
CA VAL A 20 -1.37 6.53 3.13
C VAL A 20 -2.13 7.46 2.18
N LEU A 21 -3.39 7.15 1.87
CA LEU A 21 -4.24 7.97 1.01
C LEU A 21 -5.39 8.61 1.78
N GLY A 22 -5.63 9.90 1.55
CA GLY A 22 -6.73 10.64 2.18
C GLY A 22 -7.63 11.28 1.13
N GLU A 23 -8.95 11.08 1.24
CA GLU A 23 -9.95 11.81 0.47
C GLU A 23 -10.69 12.78 1.38
N ILE A 24 -10.61 14.08 1.09
CA ILE A 24 -11.25 15.12 1.91
C ILE A 24 -12.42 15.70 1.13
N ASN A 25 -13.59 15.77 1.76
CA ASN A 25 -14.71 16.49 1.21
C ASN A 25 -14.71 17.96 1.63
N LYS A 26 -14.83 18.87 0.66
CA LYS A 26 -14.92 20.32 0.90
C LYS A 26 -16.34 20.87 0.73
N SER A 27 -17.30 20.09 0.19
CA SER A 27 -18.66 20.58 -0.11
C SER A 27 -19.77 19.55 0.16
N PRO A 28 -20.86 19.92 0.84
CA PRO A 28 -21.97 19.02 1.12
C PRO A 28 -22.92 18.92 -0.07
N SER A 29 -22.78 17.91 -0.93
CA SER A 29 -23.80 17.61 -1.96
C SER A 29 -23.74 16.16 -2.42
N GLY A 30 -24.87 15.46 -2.44
CA GLY A 30 -25.01 14.12 -3.03
C GLY A 30 -24.57 12.95 -2.13
N ASN A 31 -24.41 11.75 -2.71
CA ASN A 31 -23.85 10.58 -2.02
C ASN A 31 -22.31 10.69 -1.93
N VAL A 32 -21.86 11.74 -1.23
CA VAL A 32 -20.45 12.11 -1.06
C VAL A 32 -19.61 10.92 -0.60
N ARG A 33 -20.14 10.10 0.31
CA ARG A 33 -19.41 8.94 0.85
C ARG A 33 -19.05 7.94 -0.24
N GLN A 34 -20.01 7.52 -1.06
CA GLN A 34 -19.75 6.58 -2.15
C GLN A 34 -18.78 7.17 -3.18
N GLU A 35 -18.96 8.44 -3.55
CA GLU A 35 -18.06 9.12 -4.49
C GLU A 35 -16.62 9.19 -3.97
N LYS A 36 -16.44 9.51 -2.69
CA LYS A 36 -15.13 9.57 -2.04
C LYS A 36 -14.49 8.20 -1.94
N PHE A 37 -15.25 7.17 -1.59
CA PHE A 37 -14.76 5.80 -1.60
C PHE A 37 -14.30 5.36 -3.00
N ILE A 38 -15.06 5.70 -4.06
CA ILE A 38 -14.68 5.38 -5.45
C ILE A 38 -13.40 6.11 -5.84
N ARG A 39 -13.23 7.39 -5.46
CA ARG A 39 -12.00 8.15 -5.73
C ARG A 39 -10.81 7.55 -4.97
N LEU A 40 -10.97 7.27 -3.69
CA LEU A 40 -9.96 6.62 -2.86
C LEU A 40 -9.52 5.29 -3.49
N SER A 41 -10.48 4.46 -3.90
CA SER A 41 -10.22 3.16 -4.54
C SER A 41 -9.44 3.29 -5.85
N ARG A 42 -9.70 4.35 -6.65
CA ARG A 42 -8.94 4.62 -7.88
C ARG A 42 -7.50 5.01 -7.57
N SER A 43 -7.28 5.85 -6.58
CA SER A 43 -5.94 6.24 -6.11
C SER A 43 -5.18 5.05 -5.53
N VAL A 44 -5.84 4.20 -4.75
CA VAL A 44 -5.26 2.95 -4.22
C VAL A 44 -4.79 2.05 -5.37
N ARG A 45 -5.61 1.87 -6.41
CA ARG A 45 -5.22 1.09 -7.59
C ARG A 45 -3.95 1.65 -8.24
N GLN A 46 -3.81 2.97 -8.34
CA GLN A 46 -2.60 3.60 -8.89
C GLN A 46 -1.38 3.29 -8.02
N VAL A 47 -1.51 3.34 -6.70
CA VAL A 47 -0.42 2.97 -5.78
C VAL A 47 -0.04 1.49 -5.94
N PHE A 48 -1.00 0.58 -6.02
CA PHE A 48 -0.72 -0.84 -6.28
C PHE A 48 -0.05 -1.12 -7.63
N CYS A 49 -0.25 -0.25 -8.62
CA CYS A 49 0.45 -0.32 -9.90
C CYS A 49 1.88 0.23 -9.78
N ALA A 50 2.11 1.31 -9.03
CA ALA A 50 3.44 1.89 -8.81
C ALA A 50 4.28 1.08 -7.81
N GLN A 51 3.64 0.38 -6.88
CA GLN A 51 4.26 -0.44 -5.84
C GLN A 51 3.77 -1.90 -5.95
N PRO A 52 4.32 -2.71 -6.88
CA PRO A 52 3.79 -4.03 -7.20
C PRO A 52 3.70 -5.00 -6.00
N LEU A 53 4.65 -4.90 -5.06
CA LEU A 53 4.70 -5.75 -3.86
C LEU A 53 3.98 -5.14 -2.64
N ARG A 54 3.33 -3.98 -2.77
CA ARG A 54 2.53 -3.39 -1.70
C ARG A 54 1.43 -4.37 -1.25
N ARG A 55 1.48 -4.74 0.03
CA ARG A 55 0.64 -5.79 0.64
C ARG A 55 -0.76 -5.28 0.91
N PHE A 56 -0.83 -4.11 1.52
CA PHE A 56 -2.04 -3.36 1.81
C PHE A 56 -1.72 -1.87 1.84
N ILE A 57 -2.75 -1.02 1.84
CA ILE A 57 -2.62 0.42 2.02
C ILE A 57 -3.70 0.93 2.95
N HIS A 58 -3.27 1.76 3.90
CA HIS A 58 -4.18 2.53 4.73
C HIS A 58 -4.74 3.69 3.93
N GLY A 59 -6.02 3.97 4.12
CA GLY A 59 -6.65 5.16 3.59
C GLY A 59 -7.70 5.71 4.55
N PHE A 60 -8.15 6.93 4.29
CA PHE A 60 -9.25 7.51 5.05
C PHE A 60 -10.06 8.48 4.20
N CYS A 61 -11.33 8.61 4.53
CA CYS A 61 -12.20 9.66 4.03
C CYS A 61 -12.51 10.61 5.18
N LEU A 62 -12.30 11.90 4.95
CA LEU A 62 -12.67 12.97 5.89
C LEU A 62 -13.87 13.74 5.32
N PHE A 63 -14.94 13.77 6.09
CA PHE A 63 -16.13 14.56 5.82
C PHE A 63 -16.14 15.77 6.76
N GLN A 64 -17.29 16.45 6.89
CA GLN A 64 -17.37 17.68 7.67
C GLN A 64 -17.14 17.43 9.17
N GLU A 65 -17.92 16.53 9.77
CA GLU A 65 -17.83 16.19 11.19
C GLU A 65 -17.57 14.69 11.42
N GLU A 66 -17.38 13.95 10.32
CA GLU A 66 -17.22 12.50 10.34
C GLU A 66 -15.97 12.09 9.57
N PHE A 67 -15.47 10.89 9.88
CA PHE A 67 -14.40 10.25 9.13
C PHE A 67 -14.67 8.76 9.00
N GLU A 68 -14.00 8.14 8.03
CA GLU A 68 -14.03 6.70 7.82
C GLU A 68 -12.61 6.22 7.49
N LEU A 69 -12.12 5.22 8.23
CA LEU A 69 -10.81 4.61 8.03
C LEU A 69 -10.97 3.39 7.14
N TRP A 70 -9.97 3.16 6.28
CA TRP A 70 -9.96 2.08 5.30
C TRP A 70 -8.61 1.36 5.31
N LEU A 71 -8.67 0.04 5.15
CA LEU A 71 -7.54 -0.81 4.81
C LEU A 71 -7.88 -1.51 3.49
N PHE A 72 -7.10 -1.23 2.45
CA PHE A 72 -7.22 -1.92 1.17
C PHE A 72 -6.11 -2.94 1.06
N ASP A 73 -6.46 -4.18 0.80
CA ASP A 73 -5.52 -5.20 0.35
C ASP A 73 -5.95 -5.71 -1.03
N ARG A 74 -5.34 -6.79 -1.47
CA ARG A 74 -5.66 -7.39 -2.77
C ARG A 74 -6.91 -8.27 -2.75
N SER A 75 -7.47 -8.54 -1.57
CA SER A 75 -8.71 -9.28 -1.36
C SER A 75 -9.92 -8.35 -1.33
N GLY A 76 -9.75 -7.11 -0.90
CA GLY A 76 -10.87 -6.22 -0.65
C GLY A 76 -10.50 -4.89 0.01
N ALA A 77 -11.55 -4.18 0.43
CA ALA A 77 -11.46 -2.99 1.25
C ALA A 77 -12.22 -3.24 2.57
N TYR A 78 -11.56 -2.99 3.68
CA TYR A 78 -12.11 -3.10 5.03
C TYR A 78 -12.26 -1.70 5.61
N GLY A 79 -13.47 -1.32 5.99
CA GLY A 79 -13.78 0.01 6.51
C GLY A 79 -14.16 -0.01 7.98
N SER A 80 -13.87 1.06 8.71
CA SER A 80 -14.36 1.26 10.08
C SER A 80 -15.87 1.53 10.16
N GLY A 81 -16.48 1.94 9.05
CA GLY A 81 -17.73 2.68 9.06
C GLY A 81 -17.51 4.16 9.43
N LEU A 82 -18.58 4.95 9.35
CA LEU A 82 -18.54 6.37 9.72
C LEU A 82 -18.39 6.53 11.24
N LEU A 83 -17.47 7.41 11.63
CA LEU A 83 -17.16 7.79 13.01
C LEU A 83 -17.23 9.30 13.13
N SER A 84 -17.64 9.79 14.30
CA SER A 84 -17.75 11.22 14.61
C SER A 84 -16.38 11.77 15.02
N ILE A 85 -15.92 12.85 14.41
CA ILE A 85 -14.65 13.50 14.80
C ILE A 85 -14.73 14.01 16.25
N VAL A 86 -15.92 14.44 16.70
CA VAL A 86 -16.12 15.04 18.03
C VAL A 86 -16.22 13.95 19.11
N ASP A 87 -17.05 12.95 18.85
CA ASP A 87 -17.33 11.88 19.82
C ASP A 87 -16.17 10.88 19.86
N ASP A 88 -15.65 10.51 18.68
CA ASP A 88 -14.57 9.54 18.49
C ASP A 88 -13.18 10.19 18.28
N LYS A 89 -12.99 11.42 18.81
CA LYS A 89 -11.73 12.20 18.65
C LYS A 89 -10.46 11.43 18.98
N GLU A 90 -10.51 10.55 19.98
CA GLU A 90 -9.36 9.72 20.36
C GLU A 90 -8.98 8.73 19.25
N ILE A 91 -9.97 8.12 18.60
CA ILE A 91 -9.75 7.22 17.46
C ILE A 91 -9.15 8.02 16.30
N PHE A 92 -9.69 9.20 16.00
CA PHE A 92 -9.18 10.06 14.93
C PHE A 92 -7.72 10.45 15.16
N ILE A 93 -7.39 10.99 16.34
CA ILE A 93 -6.02 11.39 16.71
C ILE A 93 -5.08 10.19 16.67
N ARG A 94 -5.51 9.05 17.20
CA ARG A 94 -4.71 7.82 17.19
C ARG A 94 -4.44 7.34 15.78
N ALA A 95 -5.43 7.32 14.89
CA ALA A 95 -5.25 6.87 13.51
C ALA A 95 -4.22 7.73 12.76
N ILE A 96 -4.36 9.05 12.81
CA ILE A 96 -3.42 9.97 12.15
C ILE A 96 -2.02 9.87 12.76
N SER A 97 -1.92 9.78 14.09
CA SER A 97 -0.63 9.62 14.78
C SER A 97 0.04 8.30 14.42
N SER A 98 -0.72 7.20 14.36
CA SER A 98 -0.22 5.89 13.96
C SER A 98 0.34 5.92 12.55
N TYR A 99 -0.34 6.52 11.58
CA TYR A 99 0.18 6.62 10.21
C TYR A 99 1.54 7.31 10.10
N LEU A 100 1.82 8.27 10.99
CA LEU A 100 3.10 8.99 11.03
C LEU A 100 4.22 8.20 11.73
N LEU A 101 3.86 7.25 12.58
CA LEU A 101 4.78 6.51 13.44
C LEU A 101 5.01 5.07 12.97
N MET A 102 4.13 4.54 12.14
CA MET A 102 4.18 3.18 11.62
C MET A 102 5.43 2.96 10.75
N SER A 103 6.02 1.77 10.86
CA SER A 103 7.10 1.34 9.98
C SER A 103 6.61 1.13 8.54
N ASP A 104 7.54 0.99 7.60
CA ASP A 104 7.21 0.67 6.21
C ASP A 104 6.41 -0.64 6.11
N GLU A 105 6.74 -1.65 6.93
CA GLU A 105 6.02 -2.93 6.99
C GLU A 105 4.60 -2.78 7.55
N GLU A 106 4.41 -1.96 8.59
CA GLU A 106 3.11 -1.66 9.20
C GLU A 106 2.23 -0.79 8.29
N LEU A 107 2.87 -0.01 7.42
CA LEU A 107 2.21 0.70 6.34
C LEU A 107 1.88 -0.22 5.18
N GLY A 108 2.47 -1.41 5.09
CA GLY A 108 2.16 -2.44 4.10
C GLY A 108 3.19 -2.59 2.98
N ARG A 109 4.37 -1.97 3.08
CA ARG A 109 5.48 -2.23 2.14
C ARG A 109 6.01 -3.65 2.34
N ASP A 110 6.53 -4.20 1.26
CA ASP A 110 7.29 -5.46 1.28
C ASP A 110 8.78 -5.13 1.22
N MET A 111 9.54 -5.71 2.14
CA MET A 111 10.97 -5.40 2.33
C MET A 111 11.88 -6.51 1.76
N SER A 112 11.33 -7.44 0.96
CA SER A 112 12.13 -8.53 0.37
C SER A 112 12.98 -8.07 -0.82
N ILE A 113 12.59 -6.98 -1.48
CA ILE A 113 13.40 -6.31 -2.50
C ILE A 113 14.23 -5.20 -1.85
N LEU A 114 15.54 -5.34 -1.91
CA LEU A 114 16.52 -4.35 -1.45
C LEU A 114 17.01 -3.53 -2.63
N GLN A 115 17.18 -2.23 -2.43
CA GLN A 115 17.78 -1.34 -3.41
C GLN A 115 19.20 -0.95 -2.99
N LYS A 116 20.18 -1.11 -3.89
CA LYS A 116 21.57 -0.72 -3.68
C LYS A 116 22.05 0.07 -4.90
N GLY A 117 22.01 1.40 -4.81
CA GLY A 117 22.20 2.26 -5.97
C GLY A 117 21.03 2.12 -6.94
N GLU A 118 21.33 1.88 -8.21
CA GLU A 118 20.30 1.64 -9.25
C GLU A 118 19.83 0.18 -9.29
N ASP A 119 20.54 -0.72 -8.61
CA ASP A 119 20.29 -2.16 -8.66
C ASP A 119 19.31 -2.61 -7.58
N LYS A 120 18.43 -3.56 -7.95
CA LYS A 120 17.46 -4.19 -7.06
C LYS A 120 17.81 -5.65 -6.85
N PHE A 121 17.70 -6.11 -5.61
CA PHE A 121 18.04 -7.46 -5.19
C PHE A 121 16.91 -8.09 -4.41
N VAL A 122 16.64 -9.37 -4.63
CA VAL A 122 15.80 -10.17 -3.73
C VAL A 122 16.71 -10.95 -2.80
N GLN A 123 16.53 -10.76 -1.49
CA GLN A 123 17.26 -11.53 -0.48
C GLN A 123 16.35 -12.59 0.15
N PHE A 124 16.69 -13.86 -0.06
CA PHE A 124 16.03 -14.94 0.66
C PHE A 124 16.62 -15.09 2.05
N ARG A 125 15.77 -15.28 3.05
CA ARG A 125 16.23 -15.53 4.42
C ARG A 125 16.98 -16.86 4.49
N LYS A 126 18.02 -16.89 5.32
CA LYS A 126 18.78 -18.11 5.65
C LYS A 126 17.82 -19.19 6.16
N SER A 127 17.90 -20.40 5.62
CA SER A 127 17.16 -21.57 6.13
C SER A 127 18.17 -22.60 6.63
N GLY A 128 18.18 -22.80 7.95
CA GLY A 128 19.15 -23.68 8.61
C GLY A 128 20.60 -23.28 8.31
N ASN A 129 21.37 -24.21 7.72
CA ASN A 129 22.79 -24.02 7.38
C ASN A 129 23.03 -23.42 5.98
N ILE A 130 21.98 -23.19 5.18
CA ILE A 130 22.10 -22.68 3.81
C ILE A 130 22.06 -21.16 3.86
N GLU A 131 23.16 -20.49 3.49
CA GLU A 131 23.19 -19.04 3.33
C GLU A 131 22.07 -18.57 2.38
N GLY A 132 21.43 -17.46 2.73
CA GLY A 132 20.37 -16.89 1.92
C GLY A 132 20.90 -16.44 0.56
N SER A 133 20.39 -17.03 -0.52
CA SER A 133 20.71 -16.59 -1.88
C SER A 133 20.23 -15.16 -2.09
N SER A 134 21.06 -14.34 -2.76
CA SER A 134 20.70 -13.00 -3.21
C SER A 134 20.72 -12.99 -4.73
N TYR A 135 19.64 -12.50 -5.33
CA TYR A 135 19.50 -12.42 -6.79
C TYR A 135 19.30 -10.98 -7.22
N GLU A 136 20.08 -10.54 -8.20
CA GLU A 136 19.88 -9.26 -8.85
C GLU A 136 18.74 -9.35 -9.86
N ILE A 137 17.77 -8.44 -9.78
CA ILE A 137 16.55 -8.46 -10.59
C ILE A 137 16.46 -7.26 -11.51
N LYS A 138 15.74 -7.43 -12.62
CA LYS A 138 15.33 -6.31 -13.47
C LYS A 138 14.44 -5.35 -12.67
N SER A 139 14.59 -4.04 -12.87
CA SER A 139 13.94 -3.03 -12.03
C SER A 139 12.41 -3.03 -12.13
N LYS A 140 11.87 -3.51 -13.26
CA LYS A 140 10.44 -3.64 -13.54
C LYS A 140 10.04 -5.12 -13.50
N PRO A 141 8.85 -5.44 -12.95
CA PRO A 141 8.35 -6.81 -12.96
C PRO A 141 8.09 -7.31 -14.39
N LEU A 142 8.34 -8.60 -14.61
CA LEU A 142 8.02 -9.33 -15.84
C LEU A 142 6.50 -9.51 -15.99
N VAL A 143 5.84 -9.84 -14.87
CA VAL A 143 4.38 -9.99 -14.78
C VAL A 143 3.91 -9.19 -13.58
N GLN A 144 2.90 -8.35 -13.77
CA GLN A 144 2.28 -7.57 -12.70
C GLN A 144 0.76 -7.56 -12.86
N ALA A 145 0.08 -7.83 -11.76
CA ALA A 145 -1.36 -7.70 -11.68
C ALA A 145 -1.76 -6.23 -11.42
N MET A 146 -2.61 -5.68 -12.30
CA MET A 146 -2.98 -4.25 -12.36
C MET A 146 -4.39 -4.00 -11.83
N GLY A 147 -5.04 -5.03 -11.28
CA GLY A 147 -6.35 -4.96 -10.67
C GLY A 147 -6.25 -4.37 -9.27
N LEU A 148 -7.37 -3.80 -8.81
CA LEU A 148 -7.51 -3.46 -7.39
C LEU A 148 -7.63 -4.73 -6.55
N PHE A 149 -8.34 -5.74 -7.08
CA PHE A 149 -8.52 -7.06 -6.50
C PHE A 149 -8.13 -8.11 -7.53
N ASP A 150 -7.11 -8.92 -7.25
CA ASP A 150 -6.66 -10.00 -8.12
C ASP A 150 -5.86 -11.07 -7.36
N ARG A 151 -5.50 -12.17 -8.03
CA ARG A 151 -4.68 -13.26 -7.46
C ARG A 151 -3.25 -12.82 -7.07
N SER A 152 -2.92 -11.55 -7.28
CA SER A 152 -1.73 -10.86 -6.79
C SER A 152 -0.45 -11.61 -7.12
N ILE A 153 -0.27 -11.86 -8.41
CA ILE A 153 0.96 -12.46 -8.89
C ILE A 153 1.84 -11.32 -9.41
N THR A 154 3.01 -11.18 -8.81
CA THR A 154 4.07 -10.33 -9.32
C THR A 154 5.31 -11.19 -9.52
N SER A 155 5.87 -11.17 -10.71
CA SER A 155 7.08 -11.93 -11.03
C SER A 155 8.18 -10.98 -11.49
N TYR A 156 9.39 -11.22 -11.02
CA TYR A 156 10.61 -10.53 -11.44
C TYR A 156 11.53 -11.52 -12.12
N GLU A 157 12.19 -11.08 -13.18
CA GLU A 157 13.24 -11.84 -13.84
C GLU A 157 14.60 -11.37 -13.33
N THR A 158 15.53 -12.29 -13.14
CA THR A 158 16.91 -11.95 -12.78
C THR A 158 17.61 -11.25 -13.96
N LYS A 159 18.61 -10.41 -13.67
CA LYS A 159 19.32 -9.68 -14.74
C LYS A 159 20.06 -10.60 -15.72
N ASP A 160 20.49 -11.77 -15.26
CA ASP A 160 21.12 -12.82 -16.08
C ASP A 160 20.12 -13.69 -16.84
N GLU A 161 18.81 -13.42 -16.69
CA GLU A 161 17.70 -14.14 -17.36
C GLU A 161 17.65 -15.64 -17.05
N SER A 162 18.35 -16.10 -16.00
CA SER A 162 18.42 -17.51 -15.63
C SER A 162 17.22 -17.96 -14.77
N THR A 163 16.61 -17.02 -14.05
CA THR A 163 15.63 -17.33 -12.99
C THR A 163 14.47 -16.32 -13.00
N VAL A 164 13.27 -16.81 -12.70
CA VAL A 164 12.10 -15.97 -12.42
C VAL A 164 11.70 -16.13 -10.96
N ILE A 165 11.68 -15.02 -10.23
CA ILE A 165 11.24 -14.94 -8.85
C ILE A 165 9.76 -14.55 -8.84
N LYS A 166 8.93 -15.41 -8.27
CA LYS A 166 7.48 -15.21 -8.22
C LYS A 166 7.03 -14.90 -6.80
N TYR A 167 6.30 -13.80 -6.66
CA TYR A 167 5.53 -13.45 -5.48
C TYR A 167 4.08 -13.85 -5.70
N SER A 168 3.51 -14.59 -4.74
CA SER A 168 2.10 -14.96 -4.75
C SER A 168 1.51 -14.82 -3.36
N TRP A 169 0.35 -14.18 -3.28
CA TRP A 169 -0.45 -14.07 -2.06
C TRP A 169 -1.33 -15.30 -1.92
N ILE A 170 -0.71 -16.43 -1.58
CA ILE A 170 -1.43 -17.63 -1.16
C ILE A 170 -0.94 -17.90 0.26
N SER A 171 -1.86 -18.04 1.21
CA SER A 171 -1.50 -18.57 2.52
C SER A 171 -0.80 -19.90 2.27
N SER A 172 0.45 -20.05 2.67
CA SER A 172 1.03 -21.38 2.79
C SER A 172 0.12 -22.13 3.77
N GLU A 173 -0.76 -22.99 3.26
CA GLU A 173 -1.37 -24.00 4.09
C GLU A 173 -0.21 -24.68 4.81
N LYS A 174 -0.33 -24.78 6.13
CA LYS A 174 0.59 -25.60 6.90
C LYS A 174 0.43 -27.00 6.34
N ASP A 175 1.48 -27.53 5.72
CA ASP A 175 1.62 -28.97 5.54
C ASP A 175 1.61 -29.58 6.96
N THR A 176 0.42 -29.96 7.42
CA THR A 176 0.18 -30.77 8.63
C THR A 176 0.12 -32.24 8.25
#